data_AF-A0A2G6KVS7-F1
#
_entry.id   AF-A0A2G6KVS7-F1
#
_cell.length_a   1.000
_cell.length_b   1.000
_cell.length_c   1.000
_cell.angle_alpha   90.00
_cell.angle_beta   90.00
_cell.angle_gamma   90.00
#
_symmetry.space_group_name_H-M   'P 1'
#
loop_
_entity.id
_entity.type
_entity.pdbx_description
1 polymer ?
#
loop_
_entity_poly.entity_id
_entity_poly.type
_entity_poly.pdbx_seq_one_letter_code
_entity_poly.pdbx_strand_id
1 'polypeptide(L)'
;MATQRYSRLSTLVIVWCLVAYVASGFIIFGPRKDYLKTAGSYAMMQLADRPVYANDSFFLFYAGKNPERQTSWASVQMLAPKQAFYYAYDKNRNRELPKTLQDKTPIQRFANRRGDTLLIYAFEHQ
;
A
#
# COMPACT_ATOMS: atom_id res chain seq x y z
N MET A 1 -27.07 14.26 -46.68
CA MET A 1 -26.14 13.66 -45.70
C MET A 1 -26.01 12.19 -46.00
N ALA A 2 -24.87 11.75 -46.54
CA ALA A 2 -24.65 10.35 -46.90
C ALA A 2 -24.25 9.56 -45.65
N THR A 3 -25.11 8.63 -45.23
CA THR A 3 -24.79 7.67 -44.18
C THR A 3 -23.74 6.70 -44.72
N GLN A 4 -22.45 6.95 -44.43
CA GLN A 4 -21.39 6.00 -44.73
C GLN A 4 -21.69 4.69 -44.00
N ARG A 5 -22.16 3.68 -44.74
CA ARG A 5 -22.31 2.32 -44.24
C ARG A 5 -20.92 1.71 -44.12
N TYR A 6 -20.43 1.59 -42.89
CA TYR A 6 -19.22 0.83 -42.60
C TYR A 6 -19.37 -0.61 -43.10
N SER A 7 -18.30 -1.14 -43.70
CA SER A 7 -18.24 -2.54 -44.10
C SER A 7 -18.43 -3.44 -42.87
N ARG A 8 -19.06 -4.61 -43.05
CA ARG A 8 -19.30 -5.58 -41.96
C ARG A 8 -18.02 -5.90 -41.17
N LEU A 9 -16.87 -5.93 -41.86
CA LEU A 9 -15.56 -6.10 -41.23
C LEU A 9 -15.17 -4.94 -40.31
N SER A 10 -15.37 -3.70 -40.75
CA SER A 10 -15.06 -2.51 -39.97
C SER A 10 -15.91 -2.44 -38.69
N THR A 11 -17.20 -2.76 -38.80
CA THR A 11 -18.10 -2.84 -37.64
C THR A 11 -17.64 -3.92 -36.67
N LEU A 12 -17.21 -5.07 -37.17
CA LEU A 12 -16.76 -6.19 -36.34
C LEU A 12 -15.46 -5.85 -35.59
N VAL A 13 -14.52 -5.16 -36.24
CA VAL A 13 -13.29 -4.66 -35.60
C VAL A 13 -13.61 -3.66 -34.49
N ILE A 14 -14.49 -2.69 -34.76
CA ILE A 14 -14.88 -1.67 -33.76
C ILE A 14 -15.53 -2.33 -32.53
N VAL A 15 -16.41 -3.32 -32.75
CA VAL A 15 -17.04 -4.07 -31.65
C VAL A 15 -16.00 -4.81 -30.82
N TRP A 16 -15.03 -5.48 -31.45
CA TRP A 16 -13.97 -6.17 -30.74
C TRP A 16 -13.04 -5.22 -29.96
N CYS A 17 -12.73 -4.05 -30.51
CA CYS A 17 -11.99 -3.02 -29.80
C CYS A 17 -12.75 -2.51 -28.56
N LEU A 18 -14.07 -2.30 -28.67
CA LEU A 18 -14.91 -1.92 -27.53
C LEU A 18 -14.95 -3.01 -26.46
N VAL A 19 -15.07 -4.28 -26.85
CA VAL A 19 -15.04 -5.42 -25.92
C VAL A 19 -13.69 -5.50 -25.21
N ALA A 20 -12.57 -5.36 -25.94
CA ALA A 20 -11.24 -5.34 -25.35
C ALA A 20 -11.03 -4.16 -24.39
N TYR A 21 -11.56 -2.98 -24.73
CA TYR A 21 -11.51 -1.81 -23.87
C TYR A 21 -12.29 -2.03 -22.56
N VAL A 22 -13.52 -2.55 -22.63
CA VAL A 22 -14.32 -2.88 -21.45
C VAL A 22 -13.66 -3.98 -20.61
N ALA A 23 -13.14 -5.03 -21.26
CA ALA A 23 -12.41 -6.10 -20.59
C ALA A 23 -11.15 -5.61 -19.88
N SER A 24 -10.44 -4.63 -20.45
CA SER A 24 -9.30 -4.01 -19.78
C SER A 24 -9.72 -3.25 -18.52
N GLY A 25 -10.90 -2.62 -18.51
CA GLY A 25 -11.51 -2.01 -17.33
C GLY A 25 -11.68 -2.97 -16.14
N PHE A 26 -12.05 -4.23 -16.39
CA PHE A 26 -12.19 -5.24 -15.34
C PHE A 26 -10.85 -5.70 -14.76
N ILE A 27 -9.75 -5.58 -15.51
CA ILE A 27 -8.40 -5.98 -15.08
C ILE A 27 -7.72 -4.88 -14.25
N ILE A 28 -8.21 -3.63 -14.30
CA ILE A 28 -7.62 -2.46 -13.61
C ILE A 28 -7.85 -2.47 -12.09
N PHE A 29 -8.66 -3.38 -11.55
CA PHE A 29 -8.71 -3.59 -10.10
C PHE A 29 -7.43 -4.31 -9.65
N GLY A 30 -6.39 -3.52 -9.41
CA GLY A 30 -5.12 -3.96 -8.83
C GLY A 30 -5.31 -4.72 -7.50
N PRO A 31 -4.23 -5.36 -6.99
CA PRO A 31 -4.32 -6.17 -5.78
C PRO A 31 -5.02 -5.39 -4.65
N ARG A 32 -6.08 -5.97 -4.10
CA ARG A 32 -6.87 -5.35 -3.02
C ARG A 32 -5.94 -4.98 -1.87
N LYS A 33 -5.81 -3.67 -1.62
CA LYS A 33 -5.02 -3.07 -0.54
C LYS A 33 -5.78 -3.01 0.79
N ASP A 34 -6.80 -3.86 0.96
CA ASP A 34 -7.66 -3.87 2.14
C ASP A 34 -6.86 -4.05 3.44
N TYR A 35 -5.76 -4.83 3.39
CA TYR A 35 -4.88 -5.01 4.54
C TYR A 35 -4.22 -3.70 5.01
N LEU A 36 -3.86 -2.79 4.10
CA LEU A 36 -3.32 -1.46 4.44
C LEU A 36 -4.37 -0.57 5.07
N LYS A 37 -5.63 -0.66 4.58
CA LYS A 37 -6.76 0.06 5.18
C LYS A 37 -7.02 -0.39 6.60
N THR A 38 -7.09 -1.71 6.83
CA THR A 38 -7.28 -2.28 8.17
C THR A 38 -6.13 -1.90 9.09
N ALA A 39 -4.89 -1.99 8.61
CA ALA A 39 -3.72 -1.63 9.40
C ALA A 39 -3.65 -0.14 9.74
N GLY A 40 -3.97 0.74 8.78
CA GLY A 40 -4.03 2.18 9.01
C GLY A 40 -5.13 2.55 10.00
N SER A 41 -6.32 1.94 9.87
CA SER A 41 -7.42 2.15 10.81
C SER A 41 -7.04 1.71 12.23
N TYR A 42 -6.37 0.56 12.35
CA TYR A 42 -5.81 0.09 13.63
C TYR A 42 -4.80 1.10 14.21
N ALA A 43 -3.88 1.60 13.40
CA ALA A 43 -2.88 2.58 13.84
C ALA A 43 -3.52 3.90 14.29
N MET A 44 -4.54 4.38 13.58
CA MET A 44 -5.28 5.58 13.95
C MET A 44 -5.98 5.44 15.30
N MET A 45 -6.53 4.26 15.60
CA MET A 45 -7.28 4.01 16.83
C MET A 45 -6.39 3.66 18.03
N GLN A 46 -5.32 2.89 17.81
CA GLN A 46 -4.54 2.26 18.89
C GLN A 46 -3.15 2.85 19.09
N LEU A 47 -2.60 3.58 18.11
CA LEU A 47 -1.22 4.09 18.12
C LEU A 47 -1.18 5.62 18.11
N ALA A 48 -2.15 6.26 18.78
CA ALA A 48 -2.30 7.71 18.83
C ALA A 48 -1.34 8.40 19.81
N ASP A 49 -0.73 7.63 20.72
CA ASP A 49 0.14 8.12 21.80
C ASP A 49 1.54 8.55 21.34
N ARG A 50 2.00 8.06 20.17
CA ARG A 50 3.36 8.30 19.67
C ARG A 50 3.38 8.61 18.18
N PRO A 51 4.45 9.24 17.66
CA PRO A 51 4.61 9.43 16.23
C PRO A 51 4.69 8.08 15.50
N VAL A 52 3.93 7.98 14.40
CA VAL A 52 3.89 6.81 13.52
C VAL A 52 4.58 7.17 12.21
N TYR A 53 5.62 6.43 11.86
CA TYR A 53 6.35 6.53 10.60
C TYR A 53 6.07 5.30 9.75
N ALA A 54 6.12 5.43 8.42
CA ALA A 54 5.95 4.28 7.53
C ALA A 54 6.67 4.46 6.20
N ASN A 55 7.00 3.33 5.56
CA ASN A 55 7.57 3.29 4.21
C ASN A 55 6.53 3.31 3.08
N ASP A 56 5.23 3.33 3.41
CA ASP A 56 4.14 3.29 2.44
C ASP A 56 3.14 4.43 2.70
N SER A 57 2.81 5.16 1.63
CA SER A 57 1.94 6.33 1.68
C SER A 57 0.46 5.99 1.85
N PHE A 58 0.00 4.82 1.37
CA PHE A 58 -1.39 4.39 1.55
C PHE A 58 -1.67 4.04 3.01
N PHE A 59 -0.73 3.37 3.68
CA PHE A 59 -0.83 3.16 5.12
C PHE A 59 -0.94 4.48 5.87
N LEU A 60 -0.08 5.47 5.57
CA LEU A 60 -0.12 6.78 6.23
C LEU A 60 -1.46 7.49 6.00
N PHE A 61 -1.98 7.44 4.78
CA PHE A 61 -3.29 7.98 4.45
C PHE A 61 -4.39 7.37 5.32
N TYR A 62 -4.46 6.04 5.42
CA TYR A 62 -5.46 5.36 6.25
C TYR A 62 -5.22 5.50 7.76
N ALA A 63 -3.99 5.79 8.17
CA ALA A 63 -3.64 6.12 9.56
C ALA A 63 -3.94 7.59 9.93
N GLY A 64 -4.51 8.38 9.02
CA GLY A 64 -4.79 9.80 9.24
C GLY A 64 -3.53 10.67 9.32
N LYS A 65 -2.42 10.23 8.71
CA LYS A 65 -1.14 10.95 8.65
C LYS A 65 -0.89 11.48 7.24
N ASN A 66 0.03 12.44 7.12
CA ASN A 66 0.39 13.00 5.81
C ASN A 66 1.10 11.93 4.95
N PRO A 67 0.53 11.52 3.79
CA PRO A 67 1.10 10.50 2.91
C PRO A 67 2.46 10.87 2.29
N GLU A 68 2.74 12.17 2.15
CA GLU A 68 4.00 12.67 1.59
C GLU A 68 5.18 12.51 2.56
N ARG A 69 4.90 12.29 3.85
CA ARG A 69 5.91 12.05 4.89
C ARG A 69 6.30 10.57 5.02
N GLN A 70 6.23 9.82 3.94
CA GLN A 70 6.79 8.47 3.90
C GLN A 70 8.28 8.54 4.27
N THR A 71 8.69 7.68 5.19
CA THR A 71 10.03 7.72 5.78
C THR A 71 10.67 6.35 5.61
N SER A 72 11.89 6.33 5.07
CA SER A 72 12.65 5.10 4.94
C SER A 72 13.13 4.62 6.31
N TRP A 73 13.35 3.32 6.45
CA TRP A 73 13.87 2.75 7.70
C TRP A 73 15.20 3.37 8.13
N ALA A 74 16.10 3.65 7.17
CA ALA A 74 17.39 4.29 7.43
C ALA A 74 17.22 5.69 8.05
N SER A 75 16.24 6.47 7.58
CA SER A 75 15.94 7.79 8.12
C SER A 75 15.30 7.69 9.52
N VAL A 76 14.45 6.69 9.76
CA VAL A 76 13.84 6.44 11.06
C VAL A 76 14.87 5.99 12.10
N GLN A 77 15.89 5.23 11.72
CA GLN A 77 16.98 4.86 12.63
C GLN A 77 17.71 6.07 13.22
N MET A 78 17.84 7.16 12.46
CA MET A 78 18.44 8.42 12.96
C MET A 78 17.55 9.11 14.00
N LEU A 79 16.25 8.82 14.01
CA LEU A 79 15.27 9.35 14.96
C LEU A 79 15.12 8.47 16.21
N ALA A 80 15.54 7.20 16.13
CA ALA A 80 15.40 6.24 17.21
C ALA A 80 15.99 6.65 18.57
N PRO A 81 17.17 7.31 18.65
CA PRO A 81 17.73 7.73 19.92
C PRO A 81 17.11 9.03 20.47
N LYS A 82 16.10 9.62 19.82
CA LYS A 82 15.54 10.93 20.21
C LYS A 82 14.15 10.84 20.85
N GLN A 83 13.38 9.81 20.52
CA GLN A 83 12.01 9.63 21.02
C GLN A 83 11.52 8.22 20.77
N ALA A 84 10.52 7.77 21.52
CA ALA A 84 9.76 6.57 21.22
C ALA A 84 8.84 6.80 20.00
N PHE A 85 8.71 5.81 19.12
CA PHE A 85 7.91 5.90 17.90
C PHE A 85 7.41 4.53 17.44
N TYR A 86 6.38 4.55 16.58
CA TYR A 86 5.95 3.37 15.84
C TYR A 86 6.45 3.43 14.40
N TYR A 87 6.84 2.28 13.86
CA TYR A 87 7.22 2.16 12.46
C TYR A 87 6.44 1.05 11.77
N ALA A 88 5.73 1.40 10.70
CA ALA A 88 5.04 0.46 9.85
C ALA A 88 5.87 0.18 8.58
N TYR A 89 6.14 -1.09 8.33
CA TYR A 89 6.86 -1.56 7.16
C TYR A 89 5.96 -2.42 6.28
N ASP A 90 5.63 -1.92 5.09
CA ASP A 90 5.05 -2.72 4.01
C ASP A 90 6.15 -3.58 3.38
N LYS A 91 6.08 -4.88 3.67
CA LYS A 91 6.88 -5.92 3.04
C LYS A 91 6.10 -6.46 1.84
N ASN A 92 6.53 -6.02 0.67
CA ASN A 92 6.12 -6.58 -0.62
C ASN A 92 7.12 -7.67 -1.04
N ARG A 93 6.73 -8.56 -1.97
CA ARG A 93 7.59 -9.60 -2.58
C ARG A 93 8.94 -9.09 -3.08
N ASN A 94 8.98 -7.84 -3.55
CA ASN A 94 10.19 -7.22 -4.10
C ASN A 94 11.00 -6.42 -3.07
N ARG A 95 10.55 -6.33 -1.81
CA ARG A 95 11.22 -5.57 -0.75
C ARG A 95 11.54 -6.49 0.41
N GLU A 96 12.83 -6.75 0.59
CA GLU A 96 13.28 -7.48 1.76
C GLU A 96 13.06 -6.65 3.02
N LEU A 97 12.81 -7.36 4.12
CA LEU A 97 12.73 -6.74 5.44
C LEU A 97 14.18 -6.42 5.89
N PRO A 98 14.49 -5.20 6.33
CA PRO A 98 15.79 -4.87 6.90
C PRO A 98 16.16 -5.85 8.02
N LYS A 99 17.43 -6.30 8.10
CA LYS A 99 17.89 -7.27 9.11
C LYS A 99 17.52 -6.85 10.54
N THR A 100 17.70 -5.56 10.86
CA THR A 100 17.32 -4.97 12.16
C THR A 100 15.84 -5.08 12.51
N LEU A 101 14.95 -5.19 11.51
CA LEU A 101 13.52 -5.43 11.70
C LEU A 101 13.16 -6.93 11.66
N GLN A 102 14.02 -7.78 11.07
CA GLN A 102 13.86 -9.23 11.11
C GLN A 102 14.05 -9.78 12.52
N ASP A 103 15.03 -9.24 13.24
CA ASP A 103 15.35 -9.66 14.62
C ASP A 103 14.36 -9.12 15.66
N LYS A 104 13.46 -8.22 15.26
CA LYS A 104 12.45 -7.63 16.14
C LYS A 104 11.09 -8.28 15.94
N THR A 105 10.38 -8.48 17.04
CA THR A 105 8.99 -8.94 17.01
C THR A 105 8.06 -7.77 16.69
N PRO A 106 7.24 -7.85 15.63
CA PRO A 106 6.24 -6.82 15.34
C PRO A 106 5.13 -6.87 16.40
N ILE A 107 4.62 -5.70 16.80
CA ILE A 107 3.45 -5.61 17.70
C ILE A 107 2.18 -6.08 17.01
N GLN A 108 2.09 -5.86 15.70
CA GLN A 108 0.94 -6.26 14.91
C GLN A 108 1.35 -6.56 13.46
N ARG A 109 0.72 -7.58 12.88
CA ARG A 109 0.94 -8.03 11.51
C ARG A 109 -0.38 -8.08 10.76
N PHE A 110 -0.42 -7.44 9.60
CA PHE A 110 -1.52 -7.51 8.65
C PHE A 110 -1.02 -8.14 7.36
N ALA A 111 -1.77 -9.09 6.80
CA ALA A 111 -1.36 -9.83 5.62
C ALA A 111 -2.50 -9.95 4.62
N ASN A 112 -2.17 -9.93 3.33
CA ASN A 112 -3.09 -10.30 2.27
C ASN A 112 -2.91 -11.79 1.90
N ARG A 113 -3.92 -12.38 1.26
CA ARG A 113 -3.89 -13.74 0.69
C ARG A 113 -2.74 -13.97 -0.31
N ARG A 114 -2.17 -12.90 -0.87
CA ARG A 114 -1.05 -12.94 -1.83
C ARG A 114 0.34 -12.89 -1.16
N GLY A 115 0.41 -12.79 0.16
CA GLY A 115 1.68 -12.81 0.91
C GLY A 115 2.31 -11.44 1.14
N ASP A 116 1.69 -10.36 0.67
CA ASP A 116 2.06 -8.99 1.06
C ASP A 116 1.69 -8.77 2.53
N THR A 117 2.60 -8.19 3.30
CA THR A 117 2.40 -7.99 4.74
C THR A 117 2.82 -6.62 5.19
N LEU A 118 1.97 -5.96 5.97
CA LEU A 118 2.35 -4.80 6.75
C LEU A 118 2.69 -5.23 8.18
N LEU A 119 3.88 -4.82 8.63
CA LEU A 119 4.40 -5.12 9.96
C LEU A 119 4.54 -3.82 10.73
N ILE A 120 3.96 -3.75 11.92
CA ILE A 120 4.07 -2.58 12.80
C ILE A 120 5.01 -2.93 13.95
N TYR A 121 5.96 -2.04 14.22
CA TYR A 121 6.96 -2.17 15.26
C TYR A 121 6.87 -1.01 16.24
N ALA A 122 7.09 -1.30 17.52
CA ALA A 122 7.27 -0.30 18.55
C ALA A 122 8.76 -0.11 18.84
N PHE A 123 9.18 1.14 18.94
CA PHE A 123 10.53 1.51 19.36
C PHE A 123 10.41 2.40 20.59
N GLU A 124 11.03 1.93 21.68
CA GLU A 124 11.18 2.71 22.89
C GLU A 124 12.48 3.49 22.84
N HIS A 125 12.48 4.66 23.48
CA HIS A 125 13.73 5.38 23.77
C HIS A 125 14.53 4.56 24.78
N GLN A 126 15.80 4.28 24.49
CA GLN A 126 16.72 3.65 25.44
C GLN A 126 17.30 4.67 26.41
#